data_AF-A0A9D8A924-F1
#
_entry.id   AF-A0A9D8A924-F1
#
_cell.length_a   1.000
_cell.length_b   1.000
_cell.length_c   1.000
_cell.angle_alpha   90.00
_cell.angle_beta   90.00
_cell.angle_gamma   90.00
#
_symmetry.space_group_name_H-M   'P 1'
#
loop_
_entity.id
_entity.type
_entity.pdbx_description
1 polymer ?
#
loop_
_entity_poly.entity_id
_entity_poly.type
_entity_poly.pdbx_seq_one_letter_code
_entity_poly.pdbx_strand_id
1 'polypeptide(L)'
;MRKILFSILFFTSLNSQDMSSLQNWQNILQTPEMLTYFDGVFEHIGIVVEETNERFTIHHSGTQFDFEKGIEDGKVDFIVPVQLQNIQNMIAHAKDGQIDKAESWRIIDVLFTPMTKVTLQTPVLAVNWRRKLAGVEDLIHVYLINPTGREASKHSLIYVKGQWLVIKGLYGTPRRTYRMSPEESLEYQRVIFTAIKKDTFWGWWTFGRWYKDWRKKVSVTH
;
A
#
# COMPACT_ATOMS: atom_id res chain seq x y z
N MET A 1 52.12 44.08 25.43
CA MET A 1 51.76 43.17 24.32
C MET A 1 51.13 41.90 24.90
N ARG A 2 49.80 41.79 24.89
CA ARG A 2 49.06 40.69 25.54
C ARG A 2 48.58 39.74 24.44
N LYS A 3 49.15 38.53 24.36
CA LYS A 3 48.76 37.51 23.38
C LYS A 3 47.49 36.82 23.89
N ILE A 4 46.39 36.97 23.17
CA ILE A 4 45.14 36.23 23.40
C ILE A 4 45.22 34.96 22.57
N LEU A 5 45.29 33.80 23.24
CA LEU A 5 45.11 32.50 22.59
C LEU A 5 43.62 32.30 22.29
N PHE A 6 43.28 32.15 21.02
CA PHE A 6 41.97 31.64 20.60
C PHE A 6 42.01 30.11 20.60
N SER A 7 41.31 29.50 21.56
CA SER A 7 41.03 28.06 21.55
C SER A 7 39.88 27.79 20.59
N ILE A 8 40.16 27.12 19.47
CA ILE A 8 39.16 26.65 18.52
C ILE A 8 38.51 25.39 19.13
N LEU A 9 37.26 25.51 19.56
CA LEU A 9 36.40 24.38 19.92
C LEU A 9 35.98 23.68 18.62
N PHE A 10 36.56 22.51 18.36
CA PHE A 10 36.00 21.56 17.39
C PHE A 10 34.69 21.03 17.95
N PHE A 11 33.57 21.57 17.48
CA PHE A 11 32.29 20.88 17.58
C PHE A 11 32.36 19.66 16.67
N THR A 12 32.69 18.50 17.22
CA THR A 12 32.37 17.24 16.57
C THR A 12 30.86 17.17 16.47
N SER A 13 30.32 17.37 15.28
CA SER A 13 28.95 17.01 14.96
C SER A 13 28.79 15.53 15.34
N LEU A 14 28.08 15.28 16.45
CA LEU A 14 27.56 13.96 16.75
C LEU A 14 26.66 13.60 15.57
N ASN A 15 27.16 12.73 14.69
CA ASN A 15 26.33 12.04 13.71
C ASN A 15 25.28 11.27 14.51
N SER A 16 24.09 11.85 14.68
CA SER A 16 22.88 11.05 14.84
C SER A 16 22.84 10.17 13.59
N GLN A 17 23.24 8.91 13.69
CA GLN A 17 22.94 7.95 12.64
C GLN A 17 21.42 7.87 12.60
N ASP A 18 20.80 8.54 11.64
CA ASP A 18 19.38 8.37 11.37
C ASP A 18 19.14 6.87 11.18
N MET A 19 18.26 6.29 12.02
CA MET A 19 17.94 4.87 11.94
C MET A 19 17.42 4.54 10.54
N SER A 20 17.83 3.38 10.01
CA SER A 20 17.34 2.89 8.72
C SER A 20 15.82 2.67 8.75
N SER A 21 15.17 2.67 7.59
CA SER A 21 13.73 2.46 7.47
C SER A 21 13.32 1.09 7.99
N LEU A 22 14.15 0.07 7.73
CA LEU A 22 14.00 -1.27 8.27
C LEU A 22 13.99 -1.26 9.80
N GLN A 23 15.00 -0.64 10.43
CA GLN A 23 15.07 -0.55 11.89
C GLN A 23 13.87 0.22 12.47
N ASN A 24 13.47 1.30 11.81
CA ASN A 24 12.31 2.08 12.20
C ASN A 24 11.01 1.25 12.20
N TRP A 25 10.81 0.40 11.20
CA TRP A 25 9.65 -0.49 11.15
C TRP A 25 9.77 -1.73 12.05
N GLN A 26 10.97 -2.27 12.27
CA GLN A 26 11.19 -3.32 13.27
C GLN A 26 10.80 -2.86 14.68
N ASN A 27 10.92 -1.55 14.95
CA ASN A 27 10.53 -0.95 16.22
C ASN A 27 9.02 -0.62 16.32
N ILE A 28 8.24 -0.85 15.26
CA ILE A 28 6.79 -0.70 15.31
C ILE A 28 6.21 -1.79 16.21
N LEU A 29 5.35 -1.38 17.15
CA LEU A 29 4.68 -2.29 18.07
C LEU A 29 3.79 -3.28 17.31
N GLN A 30 4.11 -4.58 17.38
CA GLN A 30 3.32 -5.63 16.76
C GLN A 30 2.21 -6.09 17.71
N THR A 31 1.03 -5.47 17.61
CA THR A 31 -0.15 -5.92 18.36
C THR A 31 -0.92 -6.99 17.59
N PRO A 32 -1.67 -7.89 18.27
CA PRO A 32 -2.58 -8.83 17.60
C PRO A 32 -3.58 -8.14 16.66
N GLU A 33 -3.99 -6.92 17.01
CA GLU A 33 -4.87 -6.09 16.18
C GLU A 33 -4.20 -5.69 14.86
N MET A 34 -2.93 -5.25 14.89
CA MET A 34 -2.17 -4.92 13.68
C MET A 34 -1.91 -6.13 12.78
N LEU A 35 -1.60 -7.28 13.37
CA LEU A 35 -1.44 -8.54 12.64
C LEU A 35 -2.75 -8.93 11.93
N THR A 36 -3.86 -8.90 12.67
CA THR A 36 -5.20 -9.16 12.12
C THR A 36 -5.59 -8.16 11.04
N TYR A 37 -5.17 -6.89 11.18
CA TYR A 37 -5.46 -5.84 10.22
C TYR A 37 -4.89 -6.13 8.84
N PHE A 38 -3.64 -6.63 8.77
CA PHE A 38 -3.00 -7.01 7.52
C PHE A 38 -3.23 -8.48 7.11
N ASP A 39 -4.00 -9.23 7.88
CA ASP A 39 -4.35 -10.61 7.51
C ASP A 39 -5.07 -10.67 6.16
N GLY A 40 -4.62 -11.61 5.33
CA GLY A 40 -5.07 -11.78 3.95
C GLY A 40 -4.74 -10.62 2.99
N VAL A 41 -3.98 -9.59 3.40
CA VAL A 41 -3.60 -8.46 2.52
C VAL A 41 -2.33 -8.80 1.71
N PHE A 42 -1.37 -9.45 2.38
CA PHE A 42 -0.13 -10.01 1.84
C PHE A 42 0.41 -11.07 2.82
N GLU A 43 1.30 -11.93 2.34
CA GLU A 43 2.12 -12.85 3.16
C GLU A 43 3.58 -12.39 3.17
N HIS A 44 4.09 -11.94 2.03
CA HIS A 44 5.47 -11.46 1.85
C HIS A 44 5.47 -10.20 1.00
N ILE A 45 5.90 -9.07 1.57
CA ILE A 45 5.91 -7.79 0.86
C ILE A 45 7.31 -7.20 0.84
N GLY A 46 7.84 -7.00 -0.37
CA GLY A 46 9.06 -6.27 -0.60
C GLY A 46 8.79 -4.77 -0.57
N ILE A 47 9.66 -4.01 0.08
CA ILE A 47 9.54 -2.57 0.27
C ILE A 47 10.76 -1.90 -0.32
N VAL A 48 10.54 -0.93 -1.21
CA VAL A 48 11.60 -0.07 -1.76
C VAL A 48 11.34 1.35 -1.29
N VAL A 49 12.27 1.92 -0.53
CA VAL A 49 12.18 3.31 -0.07
C VAL A 49 12.72 4.22 -1.16
N GLU A 50 11.86 5.04 -1.75
CA GLU A 50 12.17 5.80 -2.98
C GLU A 50 13.37 6.74 -2.80
N GLU A 51 13.48 7.41 -1.66
CA GLU A 51 14.51 8.43 -1.42
C GLU A 51 15.88 7.83 -1.07
N THR A 52 15.91 6.68 -0.40
CA THR A 52 17.17 6.06 0.09
C THR A 52 17.60 4.86 -0.74
N ASN A 53 16.73 4.34 -1.62
CA ASN A 53 16.85 3.04 -2.28
C ASN A 53 17.02 1.87 -1.30
N GLU A 54 16.63 2.05 -0.03
CA GLU A 54 16.62 0.96 0.94
C GLU A 54 15.61 -0.10 0.51
N ARG A 55 16.00 -1.37 0.63
CA ARG A 55 15.21 -2.53 0.24
C ARG A 55 15.13 -3.51 1.39
N PHE A 56 13.93 -3.92 1.74
CA PHE A 56 13.69 -4.93 2.77
C PHE A 56 12.36 -5.63 2.53
N THR A 57 12.17 -6.78 3.18
CA THR A 57 10.97 -7.61 3.07
C THR A 57 10.30 -7.73 4.43
N ILE A 58 8.97 -7.68 4.45
CA ILE A 58 8.18 -8.02 5.62
C ILE A 58 7.44 -9.33 5.33
N HIS A 59 7.58 -10.29 6.23
CA HIS A 59 6.82 -11.53 6.21
C HIS A 59 5.74 -11.47 7.29
N HIS A 60 4.49 -11.70 6.90
CA HIS A 60 3.37 -11.85 7.81
C HIS A 60 3.07 -13.33 7.97
N SER A 61 3.34 -13.89 9.15
CA SER A 61 3.07 -15.30 9.46
C SER A 61 1.68 -15.54 10.08
N GLY A 62 0.88 -14.49 10.24
CA GLY A 62 -0.38 -14.49 10.98
C GLY A 62 -0.22 -14.23 12.48
N THR A 63 0.95 -14.54 13.06
CA THR A 63 1.21 -14.32 14.49
C THR A 63 2.31 -13.29 14.77
N GLN A 64 3.10 -12.93 13.76
CA GLN A 64 4.12 -11.88 13.84
C GLN A 64 4.47 -11.34 12.45
N PHE A 65 5.12 -10.17 12.44
CA PHE A 65 5.86 -9.65 11.30
C PHE A 65 7.36 -9.92 11.49
N ASP A 66 7.94 -10.65 10.54
CA ASP A 66 9.38 -10.84 10.44
C ASP A 66 9.95 -9.90 9.38
N PHE A 67 11.10 -9.30 9.65
CA PHE A 67 11.71 -8.31 8.78
C PHE A 67 13.06 -8.80 8.27
N GLU A 68 13.24 -8.83 6.96
CA GLU A 68 14.47 -9.27 6.30
C GLU A 68 15.07 -8.16 5.45
N LYS A 69 16.40 -8.00 5.47
CA LYS A 69 17.10 -7.05 4.60
C LYS A 69 17.13 -7.56 3.16
N GLY A 70 16.84 -6.68 2.21
CA GLY A 70 16.79 -7.03 0.79
C GLY A 70 15.41 -7.52 0.34
N ILE A 71 15.31 -7.81 -0.96
CA ILE A 71 14.11 -8.36 -1.59
C ILE A 71 14.59 -9.48 -2.51
N GLU A 72 14.00 -10.66 -2.37
CA GLU A 72 14.20 -11.75 -3.32
C GLU A 72 13.07 -11.75 -4.36
N ASP A 73 13.41 -11.35 -5.58
CA ASP A 73 12.45 -11.24 -6.68
C ASP A 73 11.78 -12.61 -6.95
N GLY A 74 10.45 -12.61 -7.05
CA GLY A 74 9.66 -13.82 -7.23
C GLY A 74 9.33 -14.59 -5.95
N LYS A 75 9.87 -14.20 -4.78
CA LYS A 75 9.48 -14.76 -3.47
C LYS A 75 8.58 -13.85 -2.65
N VAL A 76 8.39 -12.60 -3.09
CA VAL A 76 7.44 -11.67 -2.48
C VAL A 76 6.16 -11.59 -3.33
N ASP A 77 5.03 -11.37 -2.67
CA ASP A 77 3.74 -11.18 -3.33
C ASP A 77 3.72 -9.87 -4.13
N PHE A 78 4.30 -8.82 -3.55
CA PHE A 78 4.38 -7.49 -4.14
C PHE A 78 5.69 -6.80 -3.78
N ILE A 79 6.16 -5.90 -4.66
CA ILE A 79 7.26 -4.95 -4.38
C ILE A 79 6.67 -3.54 -4.36
N VAL A 80 6.43 -3.01 -3.17
CA VAL A 80 5.76 -1.72 -2.95
C VAL A 80 6.79 -0.60 -2.80
N PRO A 81 6.77 0.41 -3.70
CA PRO A 81 7.53 1.63 -3.46
C PRO A 81 6.84 2.48 -2.39
N VAL A 82 7.61 2.95 -1.41
CA VAL A 82 7.15 3.82 -0.32
C VAL A 82 8.10 5.01 -0.15
N GLN A 83 7.59 6.11 0.35
CA GLN A 83 8.38 7.31 0.68
C GLN A 83 8.83 7.28 2.14
N LEU A 84 9.90 7.99 2.47
CA LEU A 84 10.36 8.12 3.86
C LEU A 84 9.26 8.71 4.75
N GLN A 85 8.46 9.64 4.22
CA GLN A 85 7.31 10.19 4.92
C GLN A 85 6.24 9.12 5.22
N ASN A 86 6.06 8.14 4.33
CA ASN A 86 5.14 7.03 4.56
C ASN A 86 5.57 6.18 5.76
N ILE A 87 6.88 5.93 5.88
CA ILE A 87 7.47 5.21 7.00
C ILE A 87 7.25 5.97 8.32
N GLN A 88 7.56 7.27 8.33
CA GLN A 88 7.36 8.13 9.51
C GLN A 88 5.90 8.19 9.94
N ASN A 89 4.97 8.28 8.98
CA ASN A 89 3.54 8.28 9.26
C ASN A 89 3.13 6.95 9.91
N MET A 90 3.52 5.79 9.35
CA MET A 90 3.17 4.50 9.96
C MET A 90 3.72 4.35 11.38
N ILE A 91 4.95 4.77 11.66
CA ILE A 91 5.51 4.75 13.02
C ILE A 91 4.68 5.63 13.97
N ALA A 92 4.27 6.81 13.52
CA ALA A 92 3.46 7.71 14.34
C ALA A 92 2.09 7.12 14.69
N HIS A 93 1.54 6.27 13.82
CA HIS A 93 0.22 5.64 14.00
C HIS A 93 0.26 4.36 14.82
N ALA A 94 1.40 3.68 14.90
CA ALA A 94 1.53 2.45 15.67
C ALA A 94 1.88 2.64 17.16
N LYS A 95 1.90 3.89 17.67
CA LYS A 95 2.43 4.21 19.00
C LYS A 95 1.60 3.68 20.17
N ASP A 96 0.28 3.60 20.04
CA ASP A 96 -0.63 3.12 21.08
C ASP A 96 -1.10 1.67 20.84
N GLY A 97 -0.76 1.11 19.68
CA GLY A 97 -1.04 -0.28 19.31
C GLY A 97 -2.49 -0.59 18.95
N GLN A 98 -3.36 0.44 18.90
CA GLN A 98 -4.77 0.31 18.50
C GLN A 98 -4.97 0.81 17.07
N ILE A 99 -5.98 0.30 16.37
CA ILE A 99 -6.32 0.75 15.02
C ILE A 99 -7.77 1.22 15.01
N ASP A 100 -7.98 2.49 15.38
CA ASP A 100 -9.28 3.12 15.19
C ASP A 100 -9.52 3.49 13.70
N LYS A 101 -10.67 4.10 13.40
CA LYS A 101 -11.01 4.50 12.02
C LYS A 101 -10.05 5.54 11.44
N ALA A 102 -9.56 6.46 12.26
CA ALA A 102 -8.57 7.46 11.87
C ALA A 102 -7.18 6.83 11.66
N GLU A 103 -6.74 5.92 12.53
CA GLU A 103 -5.51 5.15 12.31
C GLU A 103 -5.60 4.32 11.02
N SER A 104 -6.68 3.55 10.86
CA SER A 104 -6.96 2.76 9.65
C SER A 104 -6.89 3.61 8.39
N TRP A 105 -7.53 4.78 8.40
CA TRP A 105 -7.45 5.72 7.28
C TRP A 105 -6.02 6.17 7.00
N ARG A 106 -5.25 6.54 8.01
CA ARG A 106 -3.87 7.04 7.82
C ARG A 106 -2.93 5.95 7.30
N ILE A 107 -3.06 4.72 7.79
CA ILE A 107 -2.29 3.55 7.31
C ILE A 107 -2.63 3.28 5.85
N ILE A 108 -3.93 3.22 5.51
CA ILE A 108 -4.35 2.95 4.13
C ILE A 108 -4.01 4.10 3.20
N ASP A 109 -4.16 5.36 3.60
CA ASP A 109 -3.86 6.53 2.74
C ASP A 109 -2.43 6.48 2.17
N VAL A 110 -1.49 6.02 2.99
CA VAL A 110 -0.09 5.78 2.63
C VAL A 110 0.05 4.67 1.58
N LEU A 111 -0.59 3.53 1.79
CA LEU A 111 -0.43 2.34 0.97
C LEU A 111 -1.38 2.29 -0.23
N PHE A 112 -2.43 3.11 -0.25
CA PHE A 112 -3.58 2.93 -1.12
C PHE A 112 -3.21 2.92 -2.60
N THR A 113 -2.49 3.96 -3.03
CA THR A 113 -2.06 4.08 -4.43
C THR A 113 -0.94 3.10 -4.79
N PRO A 114 0.17 3.00 -4.03
CA PRO A 114 1.26 2.10 -4.41
C PRO A 114 0.83 0.62 -4.37
N MET A 115 -0.01 0.22 -3.40
CA MET A 115 -0.55 -1.14 -3.35
C MET A 115 -1.50 -1.42 -4.53
N THR A 116 -2.39 -0.49 -4.87
CA THR A 116 -3.26 -0.63 -6.04
C THR A 116 -2.44 -0.79 -7.33
N LYS A 117 -1.34 -0.03 -7.46
CA LYS A 117 -0.43 -0.10 -8.61
C LYS A 117 0.16 -1.50 -8.76
N VAL A 118 0.80 -2.01 -7.71
CA VAL A 118 1.48 -3.32 -7.79
C VAL A 118 0.49 -4.47 -7.95
N THR A 119 -0.67 -4.40 -7.29
CA THR A 119 -1.74 -5.38 -7.44
C THR A 119 -2.16 -5.46 -8.91
N LEU A 120 -2.55 -4.33 -9.52
CA LEU A 120 -3.02 -4.32 -10.92
C LEU A 120 -1.94 -4.63 -11.96
N GLN A 121 -0.66 -4.49 -11.60
CA GLN A 121 0.46 -4.88 -12.45
C GLN A 121 0.75 -6.39 -12.42
N THR A 122 0.09 -7.16 -11.55
CA THR A 122 0.16 -8.62 -11.56
C THR A 122 -0.29 -9.16 -12.93
N PRO A 123 0.51 -10.00 -13.62
CA PRO A 123 0.24 -10.41 -15.00
C PRO A 123 -1.15 -11.00 -15.24
N VAL A 124 -1.69 -11.73 -14.26
CA VAL A 124 -3.01 -12.35 -14.32
C VAL A 124 -4.16 -11.32 -14.43
N LEU A 125 -3.96 -10.10 -13.93
CA LEU A 125 -4.94 -9.00 -13.98
C LEU A 125 -4.81 -8.14 -15.24
N ALA A 126 -3.69 -8.27 -15.97
CA ALA A 126 -3.48 -7.59 -17.25
C ALA A 126 -4.30 -8.24 -18.40
N VAL A 127 -4.86 -9.44 -18.17
CA VAL A 127 -5.57 -10.23 -19.18
C VAL A 127 -6.90 -9.57 -19.60
N ASN A 128 -6.91 -8.96 -20.78
CA ASN A 128 -8.02 -8.11 -21.27
C ASN A 128 -9.38 -8.81 -21.30
N TRP A 129 -9.44 -10.08 -21.73
CA TRP A 129 -10.72 -10.79 -21.90
C TRP A 129 -11.39 -11.05 -20.54
N ARG A 130 -10.63 -11.41 -19.50
CA ARG A 130 -11.14 -11.59 -18.13
C ARG A 130 -11.71 -10.28 -17.60
N ARG A 131 -10.98 -9.18 -17.82
CA ARG A 131 -11.41 -7.82 -17.46
C ARG A 131 -12.72 -7.42 -18.11
N LYS A 132 -12.87 -7.65 -19.43
CA LYS A 132 -14.12 -7.35 -20.15
C LYS A 132 -15.30 -8.23 -19.67
N LEU A 133 -15.08 -9.51 -19.37
CA LEU A 133 -16.12 -10.38 -18.77
C LEU A 133 -16.55 -9.95 -17.36
N ALA A 134 -15.62 -9.42 -16.57
CA ALA A 134 -15.89 -8.82 -15.28
C ALA A 134 -16.59 -7.44 -15.39
N GLY A 135 -16.68 -6.88 -16.60
CA GLY A 135 -17.28 -5.58 -16.88
C GLY A 135 -16.46 -4.43 -16.33
N VAL A 136 -15.15 -4.59 -16.18
CA VAL A 136 -14.24 -3.55 -15.67
C VAL A 136 -13.97 -2.56 -16.80
N GLU A 137 -14.11 -1.27 -16.52
CA GLU A 137 -13.96 -0.20 -17.51
C GLU A 137 -12.49 0.12 -17.84
N ASP A 138 -12.26 0.83 -18.94
CA ASP A 138 -10.92 1.19 -19.40
C ASP A 138 -10.34 2.41 -18.66
N LEU A 139 -11.21 3.30 -18.14
CA LEU A 139 -10.83 4.46 -17.33
C LEU A 139 -11.73 4.55 -16.10
N ILE A 140 -11.11 4.49 -14.93
CA ILE A 140 -11.77 4.47 -13.63
C ILE A 140 -11.11 5.51 -12.74
N HIS A 141 -11.92 6.26 -11.98
CA HIS A 141 -11.43 7.10 -10.89
C HIS A 141 -11.70 6.41 -9.55
N VAL A 142 -10.75 6.52 -8.64
CA VAL A 142 -10.84 5.88 -7.32
C VAL A 142 -10.53 6.91 -6.25
N TYR A 143 -11.38 6.97 -5.24
CA TYR A 143 -11.25 7.83 -4.09
C TYR A 143 -11.22 6.98 -2.81
N LEU A 144 -10.23 7.24 -1.96
CA LEU A 144 -10.27 6.85 -0.55
C LEU A 144 -11.00 7.94 0.22
N ILE A 145 -12.05 7.54 0.94
CA ILE A 145 -12.86 8.42 1.77
C ILE A 145 -12.39 8.28 3.22
N ASN A 146 -12.10 9.41 3.86
CA ASN A 146 -11.71 9.43 5.26
C ASN A 146 -12.93 9.27 6.18
N PRO A 147 -12.73 9.05 7.50
CA PRO A 147 -13.84 8.83 8.44
C PRO A 147 -14.81 10.01 8.57
N THR A 148 -14.43 11.21 8.12
CA THR A 148 -15.29 12.41 8.12
C THR A 148 -16.07 12.57 6.80
N GLY A 149 -15.96 11.63 5.87
CA GLY A 149 -16.63 11.64 4.58
C GLY A 149 -15.93 12.49 3.50
N ARG A 150 -14.73 13.02 3.80
CA ARG A 150 -13.93 13.79 2.83
C ARG A 150 -13.00 12.89 2.03
N GLU A 151 -12.66 13.33 0.82
CA GLU A 151 -11.65 12.66 -0.01
C GLU A 151 -10.27 12.84 0.61
N ALA A 152 -9.50 11.75 0.70
CA ALA A 152 -8.12 11.76 1.17
C ALA A 152 -7.14 11.50 0.03
N SER A 153 -7.05 10.24 -0.40
CA SER A 153 -6.26 9.83 -1.56
C SER A 153 -7.14 9.58 -2.77
N LYS A 154 -6.59 9.87 -3.96
CA LYS A 154 -7.26 9.60 -5.23
C LYS A 154 -6.29 9.26 -6.34
N HIS A 155 -6.71 8.38 -7.22
CA HIS A 155 -5.92 7.97 -8.37
C HIS A 155 -6.82 7.55 -9.54
N SER A 156 -6.22 7.55 -10.73
CA SER A 156 -6.84 7.08 -11.97
C SER A 156 -6.28 5.70 -12.32
N LEU A 157 -7.17 4.77 -12.67
CA LEU A 157 -6.82 3.49 -13.26
C LEU A 157 -7.11 3.57 -14.74
N ILE A 158 -6.09 3.38 -15.57
CA ILE A 158 -6.19 3.45 -17.02
C ILE A 158 -5.68 2.15 -17.61
N TYR A 159 -6.55 1.42 -18.30
CA TYR A 159 -6.17 0.23 -19.03
C TYR A 159 -5.82 0.60 -20.48
N VAL A 160 -4.55 0.46 -20.85
CA VAL A 160 -4.05 0.82 -22.17
C VAL A 160 -3.02 -0.20 -22.64
N LYS A 161 -3.11 -0.61 -23.92
CA LYS A 161 -2.17 -1.56 -24.57
C LYS A 161 -1.88 -2.83 -23.75
N GLY A 162 -2.91 -3.38 -23.11
CA GLY A 162 -2.77 -4.63 -22.35
C GLY A 162 -2.24 -4.46 -20.93
N GLN A 163 -2.13 -3.23 -20.42
CA GLN A 163 -1.53 -2.94 -19.11
C GLN A 163 -2.38 -1.95 -18.32
N TRP A 164 -2.30 -2.07 -16.99
CA TRP A 164 -2.85 -1.07 -16.08
C TRP A 164 -1.82 0.00 -15.77
N LEU A 165 -2.23 1.26 -15.93
CA LEU A 165 -1.54 2.42 -15.39
C LEU A 165 -2.32 2.92 -14.18
N VAL A 166 -1.62 3.10 -13.06
CA VAL A 166 -2.16 3.69 -11.84
C VAL A 166 -1.44 5.00 -11.60
N ILE A 167 -2.19 6.10 -11.68
CA ILE A 167 -1.65 7.46 -11.65
C ILE A 167 -2.29 8.22 -10.49
N LYS A 168 -1.47 8.74 -9.58
CA LYS A 168 -1.95 9.60 -8.48
C LYS A 168 -2.64 10.84 -9.06
N GLY A 169 -3.86 11.13 -8.62
CA GLY A 169 -4.71 12.18 -9.19
C GLY A 169 -5.78 11.68 -10.16
N LEU A 170 -6.63 12.59 -10.63
CA LEU A 170 -7.78 12.28 -11.49
C LEU A 170 -7.53 12.82 -12.90
N TYR A 171 -7.55 11.91 -13.88
CA TYR A 171 -7.25 12.24 -15.27
C TYR A 171 -8.32 11.68 -16.21
N GLY A 172 -8.73 12.49 -17.19
CA GLY A 172 -9.76 12.14 -18.16
C GLY A 172 -11.17 12.00 -17.56
N THR A 173 -12.08 11.47 -18.38
CA THR A 173 -13.48 11.23 -17.99
C THR A 173 -13.67 9.75 -17.66
N PRO A 174 -13.97 9.39 -16.40
CA PRO A 174 -14.13 8.01 -16.00
C PRO A 174 -15.46 7.46 -16.49
N ARG A 175 -15.49 6.17 -16.82
CA ARG A 175 -16.75 5.42 -17.00
C ARG A 175 -17.29 4.91 -15.66
N ARG A 176 -16.43 4.89 -14.64
CA ARG A 176 -16.80 4.51 -13.28
C ARG A 176 -15.97 5.26 -12.26
N THR A 177 -16.64 5.61 -11.16
CA THR A 177 -15.99 6.23 -10.01
C THR A 177 -16.21 5.37 -8.77
N TYR A 178 -15.12 4.92 -8.14
CA TYR A 178 -15.14 4.26 -6.83
C TYR A 178 -14.95 5.29 -5.71
N ARG A 179 -15.72 5.16 -4.65
CA ARG A 179 -15.57 5.92 -3.40
C ARG A 179 -15.59 4.90 -2.27
N MET A 180 -14.45 4.64 -1.67
CA MET A 180 -14.26 3.52 -0.74
C MET A 180 -13.74 4.01 0.59
N SER A 181 -14.24 3.42 1.67
CA SER A 181 -13.60 3.53 2.99
C SER A 181 -12.30 2.70 3.04
N PRO A 182 -11.47 2.86 4.09
CA PRO A 182 -10.32 1.98 4.33
C PRO A 182 -10.72 0.50 4.40
N GLU A 183 -11.84 0.20 5.06
CA GLU A 183 -12.34 -1.17 5.24
C GLU A 183 -12.76 -1.80 3.90
N GLU A 184 -13.47 -1.05 3.06
CA GLU A 184 -13.89 -1.52 1.73
C GLU A 184 -12.69 -1.71 0.80
N SER A 185 -11.67 -0.88 0.94
CA SER A 185 -10.41 -0.98 0.20
C SER A 185 -9.61 -2.22 0.62
N LEU A 186 -9.54 -2.50 1.93
CA LEU A 186 -8.92 -3.70 2.48
C LEU A 186 -9.69 -4.96 2.10
N GLU A 187 -11.02 -4.95 2.13
CA GLU A 187 -11.84 -6.08 1.68
C GLU A 187 -11.51 -6.44 0.23
N TYR A 188 -11.43 -5.45 -0.66
CA TYR A 188 -11.01 -5.67 -2.05
C TYR A 188 -9.62 -6.29 -2.13
N GLN A 189 -8.65 -5.73 -1.41
CA GLN A 189 -7.27 -6.23 -1.43
C GLN A 189 -7.20 -7.67 -0.92
N ARG A 190 -7.95 -8.06 0.12
CA ARG A 190 -7.98 -9.44 0.62
C ARG A 190 -8.57 -10.42 -0.38
N VAL A 191 -9.68 -10.06 -0.99
CA VAL A 191 -10.41 -10.93 -1.92
C VAL A 191 -9.63 -11.08 -3.23
N ILE A 192 -9.01 -10.01 -3.74
CA ILE A 192 -8.17 -10.10 -4.93
C ILE A 192 -6.86 -10.84 -4.65
N PHE A 193 -6.22 -10.62 -3.51
CA PHE A 193 -5.00 -11.32 -3.12
C PHE A 193 -5.23 -12.84 -3.06
N THR A 194 -6.33 -13.26 -2.43
CA THR A 194 -6.74 -14.67 -2.40
C THR A 194 -6.91 -15.26 -3.81
N ALA A 195 -7.48 -14.50 -4.74
CA ALA A 195 -7.67 -14.92 -6.12
C ALA A 195 -6.33 -15.03 -6.88
N ILE A 196 -5.43 -14.07 -6.68
CA ILE A 196 -4.07 -14.07 -7.22
C ILE A 196 -3.30 -15.30 -6.73
N LYS A 197 -3.31 -15.57 -5.42
CA LYS A 197 -2.56 -16.70 -4.82
C LYS A 197 -3.07 -18.05 -5.30
N LYS A 198 -4.39 -18.20 -5.45
CA LYS A 198 -4.98 -19.45 -5.95
C LYS A 198 -4.74 -19.64 -7.45
N ASP A 199 -4.79 -18.54 -8.21
CA ASP A 199 -4.75 -18.49 -9.69
C ASP A 199 -5.47 -19.66 -10.39
N THR A 200 -6.66 -20.00 -9.93
CA THR A 200 -7.49 -21.04 -10.54
C THR A 200 -8.70 -20.43 -11.22
N PHE A 201 -9.25 -21.11 -12.23
CA PHE A 201 -10.49 -20.70 -12.89
C PHE A 201 -11.62 -20.44 -11.89
N TRP A 202 -11.84 -21.36 -10.94
CA TRP A 202 -12.86 -21.22 -9.90
C TRP A 202 -12.57 -20.09 -8.90
N GLY A 203 -11.29 -19.84 -8.59
CA GLY A 203 -10.85 -18.68 -7.82
C GLY A 203 -11.23 -17.36 -8.50
N TRP A 204 -10.91 -17.23 -9.79
CA TRP A 204 -11.27 -16.05 -10.59
C TRP A 204 -12.77 -15.88 -10.80
N TRP A 205 -13.51 -16.99 -10.94
CA TRP A 205 -14.96 -16.95 -11.02
C TRP A 205 -15.59 -16.41 -9.72
N THR A 206 -15.13 -16.94 -8.58
CA THR A 206 -15.55 -16.48 -7.25
C THR A 206 -15.25 -15.00 -7.05
N PHE A 207 -14.02 -14.58 -7.36
CA PHE A 207 -13.63 -13.18 -7.34
C PHE A 207 -14.51 -12.31 -8.24
N GLY A 208 -14.74 -12.72 -9.49
CA GLY A 208 -15.53 -11.97 -10.45
C GLY A 208 -16.99 -11.78 -10.02
N ARG A 209 -17.60 -12.79 -9.39
CA ARG A 209 -18.95 -12.69 -8.80
C ARG A 209 -18.96 -11.72 -7.62
N TRP A 210 -18.06 -11.91 -6.65
CA TRP A 210 -17.95 -11.01 -5.50
C TRP A 210 -17.70 -9.56 -5.94
N TYR A 211 -16.77 -9.33 -6.87
CA TYR A 211 -16.42 -8.02 -7.39
C TYR A 211 -17.60 -7.30 -8.04
N LYS A 212 -18.45 -8.03 -8.79
CA LYS A 212 -19.66 -7.46 -9.40
C LYS A 212 -20.68 -6.99 -8.38
N ASP A 213 -20.76 -7.62 -7.22
CA ASP A 213 -21.68 -7.20 -6.16
C ASP A 213 -21.06 -6.12 -5.28
N TRP A 214 -19.79 -6.26 -4.92
CA TRP A 214 -19.02 -5.26 -4.18
C TRP A 214 -19.01 -3.91 -4.90
N ARG A 215 -18.68 -3.88 -6.21
CA ARG A 215 -18.61 -2.61 -6.95
C ARG A 215 -19.93 -1.86 -7.02
N LYS A 216 -21.09 -2.53 -6.93
CA LYS A 216 -22.40 -1.85 -6.91
C LYS A 216 -22.59 -1.01 -5.66
N LYS A 217 -21.94 -1.40 -4.55
CA LYS A 217 -22.02 -0.70 -3.26
C LYS A 217 -21.12 0.52 -3.22
N VAL A 218 -19.92 0.40 -3.80
CA VAL A 218 -18.83 1.38 -3.63
C VAL A 218 -18.55 2.24 -4.87
N SER A 219 -19.37 2.13 -5.93
CA SER A 219 -19.10 2.87 -7.17
C SER A 219 -20.34 3.30 -7.95
N VAL A 220 -20.16 4.34 -8.76
CA VAL A 220 -21.16 4.88 -9.70
C VAL A 220 -20.66 4.69 -11.13
N THR A 221 -21.54 4.29 -12.04
CA THR A 221 -21.27 4.17 -13.48
C THR A 221 -21.76 5.43 -14.19
N HIS A 222 -21.02 5.88 -15.21
CA HIS A 222 -21.33 7.07 -16.02
C HIS A 222 -21.60 6.71 -17.48
#